data_AF-A0AAV3X6A4-F1
#
_entry.id   AF-A0AAV3X6A4-F1
#
_cell.length_a   1.000
_cell.length_b   1.000
_cell.length_c   1.000
_cell.angle_alpha   90.00
_cell.angle_beta   90.00
_cell.angle_gamma   90.00
#
_symmetry.space_group_name_H-M   'P 1'
#
loop_
_entity.id
_entity.type
_entity.pdbx_description
1 polymer ?
#
loop_
_entity_poly.entity_id
_entity_poly.type
_entity_poly.pdbx_seq_one_letter_code
_entity_poly.pdbx_strand_id
1 'polypeptide(L)' 'MGINRSTVSQWFNETRDPSAEAVTEIVSALEKINEAAAKEFLVLYLGRIVQNDDQT' A
#
# COMPACT_ATOMS: atom_id res chain seq x y z
N MET A 1 -11.25 -4.72 -5.17
CA MET A 1 -9.88 -5.25 -5.35
C MET A 1 -9.75 -5.85 -6.73
N GLY A 2 -10.06 -7.14 -7.00
CA GLY A 2 -9.89 -7.66 -8.38
C GLY A 2 -8.46 -7.54 -8.93
N ILE A 3 -7.49 -7.26 -8.04
CA ILE A 3 -6.09 -7.06 -8.34
C ILE A 3 -5.45 -8.42 -8.58
N ASN A 4 -4.66 -8.54 -9.64
CA ASN A 4 -3.93 -9.77 -9.92
C ASN A 4 -2.82 -9.98 -8.89
N ARG A 5 -2.59 -11.24 -8.49
CA ARG A 5 -1.47 -11.62 -7.62
C ARG A 5 -0.11 -11.14 -8.14
N SER A 6 0.08 -11.09 -9.46
CA SER A 6 1.33 -10.62 -10.07
C SER A 6 1.55 -9.13 -9.81
N THR A 7 0.48 -8.33 -9.81
CA THR A 7 0.51 -6.91 -9.48
C THR A 7 0.91 -6.70 -8.02
N VAL A 8 0.33 -7.48 -7.10
CA VAL A 8 0.73 -7.44 -5.67
C VAL A 8 2.20 -7.84 -5.50
N SER A 9 2.66 -8.85 -6.23
CA SER A 9 4.07 -9.26 -6.21
C SER A 9 5.00 -8.13 -6.66
N GLN A 10 4.61 -7.36 -7.68
CA GLN A 10 5.40 -6.21 -8.14
C GLN A 10 5.49 -5.09 -7.10
N TRP A 11 4.41 -4.84 -6.35
CA TRP A 11 4.39 -3.88 -5.24
C TRP A 11 5.30 -4.33 -4.09
N PHE A 12 5.25 -5.62 -3.76
CA PHE A 12 6.08 -6.19 -2.70
C PHE A 12 7.57 -6.12 -3.04
N ASN A 13 7.93 -6.39 -4.30
CA ASN A 13 9.31 -6.32 -4.78
C ASN A 13 9.72 -4.89 -5.21
N GLU A 14 8.92 -3.86 -4.88
CA GLU A 14 9.20 -2.45 -5.16
C GLU A 14 9.53 -2.16 -6.64
N THR A 15 9.07 -3.03 -7.55
CA THR A 15 9.30 -2.88 -8.99
C THR A 15 8.31 -1.88 -9.60
N ARG A 16 7.17 -1.68 -8.94
CA ARG A 16 6.13 -0.74 -9.32
C ARG A 16 5.34 -0.36 -8.08
N ASP A 17 4.97 0.91 -7.95
CA ASP A 17 4.10 1.34 -6.85
C ASP A 17 2.61 1.03 -7.10
N PRO A 18 1.83 0.77 -6.04
CA PRO A 18 0.38 0.75 -6.14
C PRO A 18 -0.16 2.12 -6.53
N SER A 19 -1.25 2.15 -7.31
CA SER A 19 -1.96 3.40 -7.59
C SER A 19 -2.70 3.89 -6.35
N ALA A 20 -2.99 5.19 -6.28
CA ALA A 20 -3.81 5.75 -5.18
C ALA A 20 -5.18 5.05 -5.04
N GLU A 21 -5.77 4.63 -6.16
CA GLU A 21 -6.99 3.82 -6.18
C GLU A 21 -6.78 2.46 -5.50
N ALA A 22 -5.70 1.74 -5.84
CA ALA A 22 -5.38 0.46 -5.22
C ALA A 22 -5.10 0.59 -3.72
N VAL A 23 -4.39 1.64 -3.30
CA VAL A 23 -4.15 1.95 -1.88
C VAL A 23 -5.48 2.17 -1.15
N THR A 24 -6.40 2.93 -1.75
CA THR A 24 -7.73 3.20 -1.17
C THR A 24 -8.55 1.92 -1.04
N GLU A 25 -8.50 1.03 -2.04
CA GLU A 25 -9.19 -0.26 -1.98
C GLU A 25 -8.59 -1.20 -0.92
N ILE A 26 -7.26 -1.20 -0.75
CA ILE A 26 -6.57 -1.98 0.29
C ILE A 26 -7.00 -1.50 1.67
N VAL A 27 -6.99 -0.18 1.91
CA VAL A 27 -7.43 0.42 3.16
C VAL A 27 -8.89 0.05 3.45
N SER A 28 -9.78 0.23 2.47
CA SER A 28 -11.20 -0.11 2.60
C SER A 28 -11.45 -1.59 2.88
N ALA A 29 -10.59 -2.48 2.36
CA ALA A 29 -10.66 -3.91 2.63
C ALA A 29 -10.12 -4.24 4.03
N LEU A 30 -9.01 -3.62 4.44
CA LEU A 30 -8.45 -3.77 5.78
C LEU A 30 -9.39 -3.26 6.85
N GLU A 31 -10.08 -2.13 6.65
CA GLU A 31 -11.06 -1.59 7.61
C GLU A 31 -12.18 -2.58 7.94
N LYS A 32 -12.62 -3.37 6.94
CA LYS A 32 -13.65 -4.40 7.12
C LYS A 32 -13.17 -5.62 7.92
N ILE A 33 -11.87 -5.86 7.94
CA ILE A 33 -11.24 -7.01 8.60
C ILE A 33 -10.74 -6.60 10.00
N ASN A 34 -9.99 -5.51 10.06
CA ASN A 34 -9.39 -4.94 11.25
C ASN A 34 -9.06 -3.46 11.00
N GLU A 35 -9.83 -2.56 11.64
CA GLU A 35 -9.64 -1.11 11.55
C GLU A 35 -8.23 -0.66 11.98
N ALA A 36 -7.62 -1.30 12.98
CA ALA A 36 -6.27 -0.97 13.42
C ALA A 36 -5.22 -1.27 12.34
N ALA A 37 -5.38 -2.37 11.61
CA ALA A 37 -4.49 -2.74 10.51
C ALA A 37 -4.58 -1.76 9.34
N ALA A 38 -5.78 -1.22 9.05
CA ALA A 38 -5.96 -0.18 8.03
C ALA A 38 -5.20 1.10 8.38
N LYS A 39 -5.29 1.55 9.64
CA LYS A 39 -4.57 2.73 10.14
C LYS A 39 -3.06 2.52 10.11
N GLU A 40 -2.59 1.36 10.56
CA GLU A 40 -1.17 1.01 10.54
C GLU A 40 -0.62 0.97 9.11
N PHE A 41 -1.37 0.38 8.17
CA PHE A 41 -1.01 0.39 6.75
C PHE A 41 -0.85 1.81 6.19
N LEU A 42 -1.75 2.74 6.50
CA LEU A 42 -1.64 4.14 6.07
C LEU A 42 -0.40 4.84 6.64
N VAL A 43 -0.12 4.63 7.93
CA VAL A 43 1.07 5.19 8.59
C VAL A 43 2.34 4.67 7.92
N LEU A 44 2.42 3.37 7.66
CA LEU A 44 3.56 2.75 6.99
C LEU A 44 3.69 3.20 5.53
N TYR A 45 2.58 3.29 4.80
CA TYR A 45 2.59 3.71 3.39
C TYR A 45 3.00 5.18 3.22
N LEU A 46 2.43 6.09 4.02
CA LEU A 46 2.80 7.51 4.00
C LEU A 46 4.20 7.75 4.57
N GLY A 47 4.59 7.02 5.62
CA GLY A 47 5.94 7.06 6.17
C GLY A 47 7.00 6.55 5.19
N ARG A 48 6.68 5.52 4.39
CA ARG A 48 7.53 5.04 3.29
C ARG A 48 7.67 6.09 2.19
N ILE A 49 6.62 6.86 1.89
CA ILE A 49 6.71 7.98 0.93
C ILE A 49 7.69 9.04 1.42
N VAL A 50 7.69 9.38 2.71
CA VAL A 50 8.59 10.40 3.28
C VAL A 50 10.06 9.95 3.32
N GLN A 51 10.33 8.64 3.36
CA GLN A 51 11.70 8.10 3.43
C GLN A 51 12.39 7.86 2.09
N ASN A 52 11.74 8.15 0.94
CA ASN A 52 12.31 7.87 -0.39
C ASN A 52 12.91 9.08 -1.12
N ASP A 53 13.06 10.25 -0.46
CA ASP A 53 13.59 11.47 -1.10
C ASP A 53 15.08 11.79 -0.81
N ASP A 54 15.85 10.86 -0.23
CA ASP A 54 17.26 11.12 0.14
C ASP A 54 18.24 10.00 -0.26
N GLN A 55 18.21 9.54 -1.52
CA GLN A 55 19.38 8.94 -2.15
C GLN A 55 19.50 9.31 -3.64
N THR A 56 19.95 10.53 -3.96
CA THR A 56 20.91 10.76 -5.06
C THR A 56 21.69 12.06 -4.88
#